data_AF-A0A1V5N0D7-F1
#
_entry.id   AF-A0A1V5N0D7-F1
#
_cell.length_a   1.000
_cell.length_b   1.000
_cell.length_c   1.000
_cell.angle_alpha   90.00
_cell.angle_beta   90.00
_cell.angle_gamma   90.00
#
_symmetry.space_group_name_H-M   'P 1'
#
loop_
_entity.id
_entity.type
_entity.pdbx_description
1 polymer ?
#
loop_
_entity_poly.entity_id
_entity_poly.type
_entity_poly.pdbx_seq_one_letter_code
_entity_poly.pdbx_strand_id
1 'polypeptide(L)'
;MGYVQPDQGSFPKMAETNAFLLAAGAIPTLTWLNGFSAGEKKIEQLLEVARASGVAAINIIPDRNYTPGVEDEKAANLNHIVEVAERLQLPVVVGTEMNSPGQKFVDDFRSRELQKLLPVFLKGGHIVYANSLLQRQCGLGYTSRWASGFFADTQAKNEFYEQVGRRLQPVQKRCLAGFDANAAPKQILKKIE
;
A
#
# COMPACT_ATOMS: atom_id res chain seq x y z
N MET A 1 -16.19 31.67 -11.65
CA MET A 1 -15.78 30.42 -12.31
C MET A 1 -15.41 29.46 -11.19
N GLY A 2 -16.08 28.36 -10.89
CA GLY A 2 -17.06 27.55 -11.62
C GLY A 2 -16.91 26.13 -11.08
N TYR A 3 -17.22 25.91 -9.79
CA TYR A 3 -17.16 24.56 -9.21
C TYR A 3 -18.39 23.80 -9.70
N VAL A 4 -18.21 22.97 -10.72
CA VAL A 4 -19.22 22.00 -11.13
C VAL A 4 -19.14 20.85 -10.14
N GLN A 5 -20.27 20.53 -9.50
CA GLN A 5 -20.36 19.36 -8.63
C GLN A 5 -20.02 18.11 -9.46
N PRO A 6 -19.04 17.31 -9.03
CA PRO A 6 -18.71 16.09 -9.75
C PRO A 6 -19.91 15.14 -9.79
N ASP A 7 -20.12 14.54 -10.95
CA ASP A 7 -21.10 13.47 -11.20
C ASP A 7 -20.39 12.18 -11.63
N GLN A 8 -21.16 11.15 -11.99
CA GLN A 8 -20.59 9.86 -12.40
C GLN A 8 -19.72 9.92 -13.66
N GLY A 9 -19.86 10.96 -14.50
CA GLY A 9 -19.03 11.16 -15.70
C GLY A 9 -17.78 12.00 -15.45
N SER A 10 -17.64 12.57 -14.26
CA SER A 10 -16.57 13.50 -13.93
C SER A 10 -15.20 12.84 -13.69
N PHE A 11 -15.19 11.52 -13.43
CA PHE A 11 -13.98 10.75 -13.15
C PHE A 11 -14.02 9.38 -13.84
N PRO A 12 -12.86 8.80 -14.20
CA PRO A 12 -12.79 7.44 -14.73
C PRO A 12 -13.31 6.43 -13.70
N LYS A 13 -13.79 5.28 -14.19
CA LYS A 13 -14.17 4.19 -13.30
C LYS A 13 -12.95 3.65 -12.56
N MET A 14 -13.16 3.13 -11.35
CA MET A 14 -12.09 2.50 -10.56
C MET A 14 -11.37 1.39 -11.35
N ALA A 15 -12.12 0.55 -12.07
CA ALA A 15 -11.56 -0.51 -12.90
C ALA A 15 -10.67 0.01 -14.04
N GLU A 16 -11.03 1.14 -14.66
CA GLU A 16 -10.24 1.76 -15.74
C GLU A 16 -8.93 2.33 -15.20
N THR A 17 -9.01 3.06 -14.07
CA THR A 17 -7.83 3.57 -13.38
C THR A 17 -6.91 2.44 -12.92
N ASN A 18 -7.46 1.38 -12.35
CA ASN A 18 -6.67 0.23 -11.90
C ASN A 18 -6.02 -0.51 -13.07
N ALA A 19 -6.71 -0.69 -14.20
CA ALA A 19 -6.14 -1.28 -15.40
C ALA A 19 -4.93 -0.47 -15.91
N PHE A 20 -5.04 0.86 -15.92
CA PHE A 20 -3.92 1.75 -16.27
C PHE A 20 -2.74 1.58 -15.31
N LEU A 21 -2.99 1.60 -14.00
CA LEU A 21 -1.96 1.44 -12.98
C LEU A 21 -1.25 0.07 -13.08
N LEU A 22 -2.00 -1.01 -13.29
CA LEU A 22 -1.46 -2.35 -13.48
C LEU A 22 -0.59 -2.43 -14.74
N ALA A 23 -1.03 -1.83 -15.85
CA ALA A 23 -0.26 -1.78 -17.09
C ALA A 23 1.08 -1.04 -16.92
N ALA A 24 1.13 -0.05 -16.03
CA ALA A 24 2.35 0.68 -15.66
C ALA A 24 3.26 -0.07 -14.65
N GLY A 25 2.85 -1.26 -14.17
CA GLY A 25 3.56 -1.99 -13.12
C GLY A 25 3.45 -1.34 -11.73
N ALA A 26 2.44 -0.49 -11.54
CA ALA A 26 2.15 0.12 -10.24
C ALA A 26 1.32 -0.82 -9.35
N ILE A 27 1.13 -0.41 -8.10
CA ILE A 27 0.24 -1.07 -7.13
C ILE A 27 -1.03 -0.22 -7.03
N PRO A 28 -2.17 -0.62 -7.62
CA PRO A 28 -3.41 0.10 -7.44
C PRO A 28 -3.80 0.11 -5.96
N THR A 29 -4.06 1.30 -5.43
CA THR A 29 -4.14 1.52 -3.97
C THR A 29 -5.45 2.23 -3.65
N LEU A 30 -6.28 1.65 -2.80
CA LEU A 30 -7.50 2.30 -2.34
C LEU A 30 -7.16 3.30 -1.23
N THR A 31 -7.57 4.55 -1.37
CA THR A 31 -7.45 5.53 -0.30
C THR A 31 -8.62 5.38 0.66
N TRP A 32 -8.32 5.26 1.95
CA TRP A 32 -9.29 5.28 3.04
C TRP A 32 -9.12 6.57 3.84
N LEU A 33 -10.23 7.25 4.12
CA LEU A 33 -10.25 8.57 4.72
C LEU A 33 -10.39 8.51 6.24
N ASN A 34 -11.54 8.05 6.76
CA ASN A 34 -11.82 8.08 8.20
C ASN A 34 -12.91 7.11 8.71
N GLY A 35 -13.59 6.37 7.83
CA GLY A 35 -14.61 5.41 8.24
C GLY A 35 -16.04 5.96 8.24
N PHE A 36 -16.24 7.25 7.95
CA PHE A 36 -17.57 7.87 8.07
C PHE A 36 -18.41 7.83 6.80
N SER A 37 -17.80 7.65 5.62
CA SER A 37 -18.57 7.57 4.38
C SER A 37 -19.42 6.28 4.36
N ALA A 38 -20.52 6.30 3.59
CA ALA A 38 -21.39 5.12 3.48
C ALA A 38 -20.65 3.87 2.96
N GLY A 39 -19.63 4.06 2.10
CA GLY A 39 -18.77 2.98 1.62
C GLY A 39 -17.79 2.50 2.69
N GLU A 40 -17.15 3.41 3.42
CA GLU A 40 -16.18 3.05 4.45
C GLU A 40 -16.83 2.43 5.70
N LYS A 41 -18.10 2.74 5.99
CA LYS A 41 -18.88 2.01 7.01
C LYS A 41 -19.13 0.54 6.64
N LYS A 42 -18.91 0.17 5.38
CA LYS A 42 -19.01 -1.20 4.85
C LYS A 42 -17.65 -1.63 4.28
N ILE A 43 -16.59 -1.42 5.06
CA ILE A 43 -15.22 -1.46 4.56
C ILE A 43 -14.84 -2.81 3.94
N GLU A 44 -15.33 -3.93 4.47
CA GLU A 44 -15.08 -5.25 3.87
C GLU A 44 -15.68 -5.38 2.47
N GLN A 45 -16.93 -4.91 2.28
CA GLN A 45 -17.59 -4.92 0.97
C GLN A 45 -16.90 -3.95 0.00
N LEU A 46 -16.50 -2.77 0.50
CA LEU A 46 -15.75 -1.81 -0.30
C LEU A 46 -14.42 -2.40 -0.77
N LEU A 47 -13.68 -3.08 0.11
CA LEU A 47 -12.43 -3.73 -0.23
C LEU A 47 -12.61 -4.95 -1.14
N GLU A 48 -13.70 -5.70 -1.00
CA GLU A 48 -14.05 -6.77 -1.94
C GLU A 48 -14.22 -6.23 -3.37
N VAL A 49 -15.05 -5.18 -3.53
CA VAL A 49 -15.26 -4.52 -4.83
C VAL A 49 -13.96 -3.92 -5.36
N ALA A 50 -13.20 -3.22 -4.51
CA ALA A 50 -11.96 -2.59 -4.88
C ALA A 50 -10.93 -3.63 -5.37
N ARG A 51 -10.76 -4.75 -4.65
CA ARG A 51 -9.85 -5.83 -5.02
C ARG A 51 -10.28 -6.55 -6.29
N ALA A 52 -11.59 -6.79 -6.46
CA ALA A 52 -12.14 -7.35 -7.70
C ALA A 52 -11.82 -6.47 -8.92
N SER A 53 -11.67 -5.16 -8.72
CA SER A 53 -11.25 -4.21 -9.76
C SER A 53 -9.73 -4.00 -9.88
N GLY A 54 -8.90 -4.70 -9.09
CA GLY A 54 -7.44 -4.66 -9.19
C GLY A 54 -6.69 -3.96 -8.04
N VAL A 55 -7.38 -3.45 -7.02
CA VAL A 55 -6.71 -2.91 -5.83
C VAL A 55 -5.87 -3.98 -5.13
N ALA A 56 -4.63 -3.61 -4.82
CA ALA A 56 -3.62 -4.48 -4.25
C ALA A 56 -2.94 -3.90 -2.99
N ALA A 57 -3.34 -2.69 -2.53
CA ALA A 57 -2.90 -2.07 -1.29
C ALA A 57 -3.94 -1.04 -0.80
N ILE A 58 -3.78 -0.55 0.42
CA ILE A 58 -4.55 0.59 0.93
C ILE A 58 -3.62 1.74 1.34
N ASN A 59 -4.10 2.97 1.21
CA ASN A 59 -3.43 4.18 1.66
C ASN A 59 -4.25 4.84 2.78
N ILE A 60 -3.58 5.22 3.87
CA ILE A 60 -4.17 5.88 5.03
C ILE A 60 -3.34 7.12 5.36
N ILE A 61 -3.99 8.20 5.82
CA ILE A 61 -3.31 9.36 6.42
C ILE A 61 -3.52 9.27 7.94
N PRO A 62 -2.57 8.74 8.72
CA PRO A 62 -2.82 8.39 10.11
C PRO A 62 -3.13 9.61 10.99
N ASP A 63 -2.43 10.73 10.82
CA ASP A 63 -2.62 11.94 11.64
C ASP A 63 -4.05 12.50 11.62
N ARG A 64 -4.84 12.18 10.59
CA ARG A 64 -6.25 12.60 10.49
C ARG A 64 -7.22 11.69 11.23
N ASN A 65 -6.73 10.52 11.68
CA ASN A 65 -7.51 9.34 12.03
C ASN A 65 -7.44 8.93 13.51
N TYR A 66 -6.93 9.80 14.36
CA TYR A 66 -7.01 9.66 15.80
C TYR A 66 -6.93 11.02 16.49
N THR A 67 -7.34 11.07 17.76
CA THR A 67 -7.10 12.20 18.66
C THR A 67 -6.19 11.69 19.79
N PRO A 68 -5.02 12.30 20.05
CA PRO A 68 -4.10 11.80 21.07
C PRO A 68 -4.75 11.66 22.45
N GLY A 69 -4.67 10.46 23.01
CA GLY A 69 -5.22 10.12 24.33
C GLY A 69 -6.73 9.89 24.37
N VAL A 70 -7.41 9.89 23.22
CA VAL A 70 -8.88 9.74 23.14
C VAL A 70 -9.24 8.47 22.37
N GLU A 71 -10.06 7.63 22.99
CA GLU A 71 -10.67 6.48 22.32
C GLU A 71 -12.01 6.93 21.71
N ASP A 72 -11.98 7.30 20.42
CA ASP A 72 -13.15 7.74 19.65
C ASP A 72 -13.48 6.79 18.48
N GLU A 73 -14.62 7.02 17.81
CA GLU A 73 -15.04 6.23 16.64
C GLU A 73 -13.99 6.25 15.52
N LYS A 74 -13.24 7.35 15.38
CA LYS A 74 -12.22 7.48 14.34
C LYS A 74 -11.02 6.59 14.62
N ALA A 75 -10.54 6.55 15.86
CA ALA A 75 -9.51 5.65 16.32
C ALA A 75 -9.97 4.18 16.22
N ALA A 76 -11.23 3.88 16.55
CA ALA A 76 -11.80 2.55 16.37
C ALA A 76 -11.81 2.14 14.88
N ASN A 77 -12.27 3.03 14.00
CA ASN A 77 -12.30 2.81 12.56
C ASN A 77 -10.90 2.60 11.97
N LEU A 78 -9.90 3.39 12.42
CA LEU A 78 -8.49 3.23 12.03
C LEU A 78 -7.96 1.85 12.39
N ASN A 79 -8.20 1.38 13.61
CA ASN A 79 -7.79 0.04 14.03
C ASN A 79 -8.47 -1.04 13.20
N HIS A 80 -9.77 -0.88 12.96
CA HIS A 80 -10.55 -1.84 12.19
C HIS A 80 -10.07 -1.95 10.73
N ILE A 81 -9.83 -0.83 10.03
CA ILE A 81 -9.33 -0.91 8.64
C ILE A 81 -7.94 -1.56 8.56
N VAL A 82 -7.05 -1.32 9.54
CA VAL A 82 -5.75 -1.98 9.59
C VAL A 82 -5.91 -3.48 9.83
N GLU A 83 -6.77 -3.90 10.76
CA GLU A 83 -7.07 -5.31 11.00
C GLU A 83 -7.63 -6.01 9.76
N VAL A 84 -8.58 -5.37 9.07
CA VAL A 84 -9.16 -5.89 7.83
C VAL A 84 -8.09 -6.00 6.74
N ALA A 85 -7.21 -5.01 6.61
CA ALA A 85 -6.12 -5.04 5.64
C ALA A 85 -5.15 -6.19 5.90
N GLU A 86 -4.76 -6.44 7.15
CA GLU A 86 -3.91 -7.58 7.53
C GLU A 86 -4.59 -8.90 7.22
N ARG A 87 -5.87 -9.06 7.58
CA ARG A 87 -6.65 -10.27 7.27
C ARG A 87 -6.72 -10.55 5.77
N LEU A 88 -6.83 -9.49 4.96
CA LEU A 88 -6.86 -9.57 3.49
C LEU A 88 -5.46 -9.58 2.84
N GLN A 89 -4.39 -9.53 3.64
CA GLN A 89 -3.00 -9.44 3.18
C GLN A 89 -2.74 -8.22 2.27
N LEU A 90 -3.45 -7.11 2.49
CA LEU A 90 -3.23 -5.86 1.78
C LEU A 90 -2.12 -5.05 2.48
N PRO A 91 -1.05 -4.67 1.76
CA PRO A 91 -0.09 -3.69 2.26
C PRO A 91 -0.78 -2.38 2.65
N VAL A 92 -0.43 -1.84 3.81
CA VAL A 92 -0.93 -0.54 4.29
C VAL A 92 0.17 0.50 4.11
N VAL A 93 -0.07 1.46 3.22
CA VAL A 93 0.83 2.58 2.97
C VAL A 93 0.31 3.79 3.73
N VAL A 94 1.22 4.51 4.39
CA VAL A 94 0.88 5.70 5.15
C VAL A 94 1.75 6.88 4.73
N GLY A 95 1.19 8.07 4.85
CA GLY A 95 1.89 9.31 4.63
C GLY A 95 1.04 10.50 5.06
N THR A 96 1.69 11.65 5.20
CA THR A 96 1.06 12.85 5.78
C THR A 96 0.30 13.70 4.75
N GLU A 97 0.30 13.31 3.47
CA GLU A 97 -0.28 14.00 2.29
C GLU A 97 0.36 15.38 1.96
N MET A 98 1.01 16.04 2.93
CA MET A 98 1.80 17.29 2.81
C MET A 98 1.21 18.36 1.87
N ASN A 99 -0.11 18.45 1.75
CA ASN A 99 -0.82 19.30 0.82
C ASN A 99 -1.43 20.56 1.46
N SER A 100 -1.21 20.78 2.77
CA SER A 100 -1.72 21.96 3.48
C SER A 100 -0.79 22.40 4.61
N PRO A 101 -0.71 23.72 4.90
CA PRO A 101 0.03 24.23 6.05
C PRO A 101 -0.40 23.56 7.37
N GLY A 102 0.56 23.25 8.23
CA GLY A 102 0.31 22.63 9.54
C GLY A 102 0.31 21.09 9.54
N GLN A 103 0.37 20.43 8.39
CA GLN A 103 0.59 18.98 8.34
C GLN A 103 2.00 18.60 8.77
N LYS A 104 2.11 17.50 9.50
CA LYS A 104 3.39 17.01 10.02
C LYS A 104 4.29 16.52 8.89
N PHE A 105 5.60 16.64 9.10
CA PHE A 105 6.60 16.01 8.22
C PHE A 105 6.56 14.48 8.35
N VAL A 106 6.38 13.98 9.58
CA VAL A 106 6.27 12.56 9.91
C VAL A 106 5.14 12.41 10.95
N ASP A 107 4.30 11.40 10.80
CA ASP A 107 3.28 11.06 11.80
C ASP A 107 3.94 10.72 13.15
N ASP A 108 3.21 10.93 14.25
CA ASP A 108 3.73 10.59 15.58
C ASP A 108 3.57 9.08 15.87
N PHE A 109 4.47 8.28 15.32
CA PHE A 109 4.50 6.83 15.56
C PHE A 109 4.92 6.43 16.98
N ARG A 110 5.19 7.40 17.87
CA ARG A 110 5.41 7.16 19.31
C ARG A 110 4.12 7.33 20.12
N SER A 111 3.07 7.88 19.50
CA SER A 111 1.75 7.98 20.11
C SER A 111 1.18 6.60 20.45
N ARG A 112 0.37 6.53 21.50
CA ARG A 112 -0.28 5.28 21.96
C ARG A 112 -1.12 4.66 20.84
N GLU A 113 -1.72 5.49 19.99
CA GLU A 113 -2.63 5.10 18.93
C GLU A 113 -1.88 4.48 17.73
N LEU A 114 -0.74 5.07 17.32
CA LEU A 114 -0.01 4.62 16.15
C LEU A 114 1.12 3.62 16.45
N GLN A 115 1.68 3.62 17.67
CA GLN A 115 2.82 2.76 18.02
C GLN A 115 2.53 1.27 17.73
N LYS A 116 1.31 0.80 18.02
CA LYS A 116 0.90 -0.59 17.76
C LYS A 116 0.72 -0.91 16.28
N LEU A 117 0.45 0.11 15.44
CA LEU A 117 0.22 -0.05 14.00
C LEU A 117 1.52 0.09 13.19
N LEU A 118 2.57 0.64 13.81
CA LEU A 118 3.87 0.89 13.18
C LEU A 118 4.46 -0.34 12.45
N PRO A 119 4.42 -1.57 12.99
CA PRO A 119 4.93 -2.74 12.25
C PRO A 119 4.22 -2.96 10.91
N VAL A 120 2.89 -2.78 10.88
CA VAL A 120 2.08 -2.94 9.65
C VAL A 120 2.43 -1.86 8.63
N PHE A 121 2.60 -0.62 9.08
CA PHE A 121 2.96 0.50 8.22
C PHE A 121 4.39 0.37 7.66
N LEU A 122 5.35 -0.09 8.47
CA LEU A 122 6.71 -0.36 8.01
C LEU A 122 6.74 -1.47 6.97
N LYS A 123 5.97 -2.54 7.18
CA LYS A 123 5.80 -3.62 6.19
C LYS A 123 5.30 -3.07 4.86
N GLY A 124 4.25 -2.26 4.86
CA GLY A 124 3.73 -1.62 3.64
C GLY A 124 4.76 -0.72 2.95
N GLY A 125 5.50 0.09 3.72
CA GLY A 125 6.60 0.91 3.22
C GLY A 125 7.71 0.11 2.54
N HIS A 126 8.17 -0.98 3.17
CA HIS A 126 9.15 -1.89 2.58
C HIS A 126 8.64 -2.52 1.28
N ILE A 127 7.39 -2.95 1.23
CA ILE A 127 6.79 -3.55 0.02
C ILE A 127 6.77 -2.55 -1.15
N VAL A 128 6.34 -1.30 -0.91
CA VAL A 128 6.31 -0.25 -1.95
C VAL A 128 7.71 0.09 -2.44
N TYR A 129 8.67 0.17 -1.51
CA TYR A 129 10.07 0.42 -1.85
C TYR A 129 10.67 -0.72 -2.69
N ALA A 130 10.45 -1.98 -2.28
CA ALA A 130 10.88 -3.15 -3.03
C ALA A 130 10.24 -3.22 -4.43
N ASN A 131 8.93 -2.95 -4.53
CA ASN A 131 8.23 -2.85 -5.81
C ASN A 131 8.92 -1.84 -6.73
N SER A 132 9.19 -0.64 -6.23
CA SER A 132 9.80 0.44 -7.01
C SER A 132 11.16 0.04 -7.57
N LEU A 133 11.98 -0.67 -6.78
CA LEU A 133 13.30 -1.11 -7.21
C LEU A 133 13.24 -2.31 -8.16
N LEU A 134 12.51 -3.36 -7.83
CA LEU A 134 12.41 -4.56 -8.65
C LEU A 134 11.71 -4.28 -9.99
N GLN A 135 10.63 -3.50 -9.99
CA GLN A 135 9.95 -3.10 -11.21
C GLN A 135 10.88 -2.29 -12.12
N ARG A 136 11.61 -1.31 -11.55
CA ARG A 136 12.49 -0.43 -12.32
C ARG A 136 13.74 -1.14 -12.86
N GLN A 137 14.33 -2.06 -12.10
CA GLN A 137 15.61 -2.69 -12.47
C GLN A 137 15.43 -3.91 -13.37
N CYS A 138 14.38 -4.71 -13.13
CA CYS A 138 14.24 -6.01 -13.79
C CYS A 138 12.78 -6.39 -14.12
N GLY A 139 11.82 -5.48 -13.96
CA GLY A 139 10.41 -5.73 -14.28
C GLY A 139 9.72 -6.72 -13.33
N LEU A 140 10.32 -6.99 -12.16
CA LEU A 140 9.83 -7.98 -11.18
C LEU A 140 8.99 -7.32 -10.08
N GLY A 141 8.19 -6.32 -10.43
CA GLY A 141 7.34 -5.58 -9.48
C GLY A 141 6.22 -6.42 -8.88
N TYR A 142 5.58 -5.89 -7.84
CA TYR A 142 4.61 -6.56 -6.98
C TYR A 142 3.36 -7.07 -7.72
N THR A 143 2.99 -6.39 -8.80
CA THR A 143 1.85 -6.70 -9.69
C THR A 143 2.30 -7.33 -11.01
N SER A 144 3.58 -7.67 -11.16
CA SER A 144 4.13 -8.26 -12.38
C SER A 144 3.66 -9.70 -12.59
N ARG A 145 3.72 -10.15 -13.86
CA ARG A 145 3.49 -11.57 -14.21
C ARG A 145 4.47 -12.51 -13.49
N TRP A 146 5.69 -12.05 -13.24
CA TRP A 146 6.68 -12.80 -12.48
C TRP A 146 6.19 -13.06 -11.04
N ALA A 147 5.71 -12.02 -10.35
CA ALA A 147 5.20 -12.16 -8.99
C ALA A 147 3.99 -13.12 -8.94
N SER A 148 3.06 -13.01 -9.90
CA SER A 148 1.93 -13.94 -10.01
C SER A 148 2.33 -15.38 -10.31
N GLY A 149 3.46 -15.62 -10.96
CA GLY A 149 3.94 -16.96 -11.32
C GLY A 149 4.74 -17.67 -10.23
N PHE A 150 5.38 -16.92 -9.32
CA PHE A 150 6.31 -17.48 -8.33
C PHE A 150 5.75 -17.64 -6.91
N PHE A 151 4.72 -16.88 -6.53
CA PHE A 151 4.17 -16.93 -5.18
C PHE A 151 2.82 -17.64 -5.15
N ALA A 152 2.66 -18.60 -4.23
CA ALA A 152 1.44 -19.37 -4.07
C ALA A 152 0.25 -18.53 -3.56
N ASP A 153 0.54 -17.52 -2.74
CA ASP A 153 -0.46 -16.63 -2.16
C ASP A 153 0.13 -15.22 -1.89
N THR A 154 -0.75 -14.30 -1.52
CA THR A 154 -0.38 -12.91 -1.22
C THR A 154 0.51 -12.78 0.01
N GLN A 155 0.38 -13.68 0.99
CA GLN A 155 1.20 -13.64 2.20
C GLN A 155 2.68 -13.92 1.86
N ALA A 156 2.96 -15.02 1.16
CA ALA A 156 4.30 -15.37 0.71
C ALA A 156 4.91 -14.29 -0.18
N LYS A 157 4.08 -13.67 -1.04
CA LYS A 157 4.49 -12.52 -1.84
C LYS A 157 4.87 -11.33 -0.95
N ASN A 158 4.01 -10.96 0.01
CA ASN A 158 4.28 -9.85 0.93
C ASN A 158 5.57 -10.07 1.73
N GLU A 159 5.79 -11.29 2.24
CA GLU A 159 7.01 -11.65 2.98
C GLU A 159 8.27 -11.48 2.13
N PHE A 160 8.23 -11.83 0.84
CA PHE A 160 9.35 -11.61 -0.06
C PHE A 160 9.62 -10.11 -0.29
N TYR A 161 8.60 -9.34 -0.67
CA TYR A 161 8.80 -7.91 -0.94
C TYR A 161 9.17 -7.13 0.32
N GLU A 162 8.64 -7.51 1.49
CA GLU A 162 9.07 -6.96 2.77
C GLU A 162 10.55 -7.23 3.04
N GLN A 163 11.02 -8.47 2.83
CA GLN A 163 12.43 -8.82 3.00
C GLN A 163 13.34 -8.05 2.05
N VAL A 164 12.95 -7.91 0.78
CA VAL A 164 13.71 -7.10 -0.19
C VAL A 164 13.77 -5.65 0.26
N GLY A 165 12.63 -5.06 0.63
CA GLY A 165 12.54 -3.66 1.02
C GLY A 165 13.30 -3.35 2.31
N ARG A 166 13.37 -4.31 3.23
CA ARG A 166 14.11 -4.19 4.49
C ARG A 166 15.63 -4.31 4.30
N ARG A 167 16.09 -5.17 3.39
CA ARG A 167 17.54 -5.46 3.21
C ARG A 167 18.22 -4.50 2.23
N LEU A 168 17.53 -4.14 1.16
CA LEU A 168 18.16 -3.46 0.02
C LEU A 168 18.42 -1.97 0.29
N GLN A 169 19.67 -1.57 0.43
CA GLN A 169 20.03 -0.17 0.58
C GLN A 169 19.98 0.57 -0.77
N PRO A 170 19.64 1.88 -0.81
CA PRO A 170 19.55 2.64 -2.06
C PRO A 170 20.83 2.60 -2.92
N VAL A 171 22.00 2.53 -2.27
CA VAL A 171 23.32 2.43 -2.92
C VAL A 171 23.53 1.09 -3.63
N GLN A 172 22.84 0.03 -3.21
CA GLN A 172 22.98 -1.32 -3.72
C GLN A 172 22.09 -1.61 -4.93
N LYS A 173 21.22 -0.68 -5.38
CA LYS A 173 20.23 -0.93 -6.46
C LYS A 173 20.76 -1.59 -7.74
N ARG A 174 22.06 -1.42 -8.06
CA ARG A 174 22.72 -2.05 -9.21
C ARG A 174 22.92 -3.56 -9.05
N CYS A 175 22.86 -4.12 -7.84
CA CYS A 175 23.01 -5.55 -7.61
C CYS A 175 21.84 -6.38 -8.17
N LEU A 176 20.71 -5.73 -8.45
CA LEU A 176 19.55 -6.31 -9.11
C LEU A 176 19.70 -6.38 -10.65
N ALA A 177 20.71 -5.70 -11.22
CA ALA A 177 20.94 -5.72 -12.66
C ALA A 177 21.29 -7.15 -13.11
N GLY A 178 20.59 -7.63 -14.14
CA GLY A 178 20.79 -8.96 -14.72
C GLY A 178 19.80 -10.03 -14.24
N PHE A 179 18.92 -9.72 -13.28
CA PHE A 179 17.74 -10.57 -13.05
C PHE A 179 16.69 -10.35 -14.14
N ASP A 180 15.96 -11.41 -14.46
CA ASP A 180 14.87 -11.43 -15.42
C ASP A 180 13.70 -12.27 -14.90
N ALA A 181 12.72 -12.55 -15.76
CA ALA A 181 11.53 -13.30 -15.42
C ALA A 181 11.79 -14.78 -15.03
N ASN A 182 13.01 -15.30 -15.18
CA ASN A 182 13.39 -16.67 -14.77
C ASN A 182 14.06 -16.71 -13.40
N ALA A 183 14.39 -15.56 -12.82
CA ALA A 183 15.03 -15.48 -11.51
C ALA A 183 14.11 -16.02 -10.41
N ALA A 184 14.59 -17.01 -9.64
CA ALA A 184 13.87 -17.49 -8.48
C ALA A 184 13.97 -16.46 -7.33
N PRO A 185 12.89 -16.23 -6.54
CA PRO A 185 12.90 -15.29 -5.42
C PRO A 185 14.08 -15.49 -4.45
N LYS A 186 14.47 -16.74 -4.18
CA LYS A 186 15.61 -17.08 -3.30
C LYS A 186 16.96 -16.57 -3.84
N GLN A 187 17.13 -16.51 -5.17
CA GLN A 187 18.37 -16.00 -5.78
C GLN A 187 18.48 -14.48 -5.58
N ILE A 188 17.36 -13.76 -5.68
CA ILE A 188 17.29 -12.32 -5.41
C ILE A 188 17.63 -12.06 -3.94
N LEU A 189 17.00 -12.78 -3.01
CA LEU A 189 17.27 -12.63 -1.57
C LEU A 189 18.75 -12.88 -1.23
N LYS A 190 19.36 -13.94 -1.79
CA LYS A 190 20.78 -14.25 -1.57
C LYS A 190 21.72 -13.17 -2.12
N LYS A 191 21.29 -12.41 -3.14
CA LYS A 191 22.10 -11.36 -3.77
C LYS A 191 22.12 -10.05 -2.94
N ILE A 192 21.12 -9.86 -2.09
CA ILE A 192 20.93 -8.65 -1.27
C ILE A 192 21.20 -8.90 0.23
N GLU A 193 21.64 -10.10 0.59
CA GLU A 193 22.32 -10.40 1.87
C GLU A 193 23.69 -9.76 1.90
#